data_AF-A0A9D0KN46-F1
#
_entry.id   AF-A0A9D0KN46-F1
#
_cell.length_a   1.000
_cell.length_b   1.000
_cell.length_c   1.000
_cell.angle_alpha   90.00
_cell.angle_beta   90.00
_cell.angle_gamma   90.00
#
_symmetry.space_group_name_H-M   'P 1'
#
loop_
_entity.id
_entity.type
_entity.pdbx_description
1 polymer ?
#
loop_
_entity_poly.entity_id
_entity_poly.type
_entity_poly.pdbx_seq_one_letter_code
_entity_poly.pdbx_strand_id
1 'polypeptide(L)' 'MNWLKKLKTVLFGSPDQEIRDADGIYFYVRCARCGTPVRVRADKRYDLQRDYETGGYIFRKEIMDGGCFQLIHATV' A
#
# COMPACT_ATOMS: atom_id res chain seq x y z
N MET A 1 -12.42 27.85 -25.37
CA MET A 1 -12.59 28.53 -24.05
C MET A 1 -11.74 27.82 -22.98
N ASN A 2 -10.48 28.22 -22.81
CA ASN A 2 -9.53 27.59 -21.88
C ASN A 2 -9.69 28.02 -20.40
N TRP A 3 -10.44 29.09 -20.12
CA TRP A 3 -10.52 29.66 -18.78
C TRP A 3 -11.40 28.83 -17.82
N LEU A 4 -12.51 28.27 -18.30
CA LEU A 4 -13.42 27.40 -17.51
C LEU A 4 -12.76 26.07 -17.16
N LYS A 5 -11.92 25.54 -18.06
CA LYS A 5 -11.16 24.31 -17.82
C LYS A 5 -10.14 24.52 -16.70
N LYS A 6 -9.38 25.63 -16.72
CA LYS A 6 -8.44 25.99 -15.63
C LYS A 6 -9.16 26.17 -14.30
N LEU A 7 -10.31 26.84 -14.28
CA LEU A 7 -11.10 27.05 -13.07
C LEU A 7 -11.61 25.73 -12.48
N LYS A 8 -12.07 24.79 -13.32
CA LYS A 8 -12.42 23.42 -12.87
C LYS A 8 -11.22 22.65 -12.33
N THR A 9 -10.05 22.71 -12.98
CA THR A 9 -8.84 22.03 -12.49
C THR A 9 -8.36 22.58 -11.15
N VAL A 10 -8.50 23.89 -10.91
CA VAL A 10 -8.15 24.52 -9.63
C VAL A 10 -9.16 24.17 -8.53
N LEU A 11 -10.46 24.14 -8.85
CA LEU A 11 -11.52 23.87 -7.87
C LEU A 11 -11.73 22.37 -7.58
N PHE A 12 -11.48 21.49 -8.55
CA PHE A 12 -11.76 20.05 -8.45
C PHE A 12 -10.51 19.16 -8.51
N GLY A 13 -9.32 19.76 -8.49
CA GLY A 13 -8.06 19.03 -8.66
C GLY A 13 -7.88 18.55 -10.11
N SER A 14 -6.64 18.45 -10.54
CA SER A 14 -6.33 17.82 -11.83
C SER A 14 -6.52 16.31 -11.69
N PRO A 15 -7.31 15.64 -12.55
CA PRO A 15 -7.53 14.19 -12.48
C PRO A 15 -6.28 13.37 -12.81
N ASP A 16 -5.19 14.02 -13.22
CA ASP A 16 -4.05 13.41 -13.91
C ASP A 16 -2.78 13.31 -13.05
N GLN A 17 -2.91 13.40 -11.73
CA GLN A 17 -1.85 13.04 -10.79
C GLN A 17 -2.35 11.98 -9.82
N GLU A 18 -2.81 10.85 -10.36
CA GLU A 18 -2.77 9.63 -9.57
C GLU A 18 -1.27 9.31 -9.40
N ILE A 19 -0.71 9.60 -8.21
CA ILE A 19 0.64 9.17 -7.84
C ILE A 19 0.59 7.65 -7.76
N ARG A 20 0.71 7.01 -8.92
CA ARG A 20 0.75 5.56 -9.07
C ARG A 20 2.15 5.14 -8.75
N ASP A 21 2.31 4.55 -7.57
CA ASP A 21 3.55 3.90 -7.26
C ASP A 21 3.69 2.61 -8.07
N ALA A 22 4.45 2.69 -9.17
CA ALA A 22 4.62 1.57 -10.10
C ALA A 22 5.22 0.32 -9.43
N ASP A 23 6.03 0.52 -8.39
CA ASP A 23 6.74 -0.54 -7.67
C ASP A 23 6.03 -0.94 -6.37
N GLY A 24 4.97 -0.24 -5.98
CA GLY A 24 4.24 -0.46 -4.73
C GLY A 24 3.14 -1.52 -4.85
N ILE A 25 3.14 -2.47 -3.93
CA ILE A 25 2.00 -3.33 -3.60
C ILE A 25 1.51 -2.92 -2.21
N TYR A 26 0.19 -2.73 -2.07
CA TYR A 26 -0.41 -2.32 -0.79
C TYR A 26 -1.21 -3.47 -0.20
N PHE A 27 -0.79 -3.94 0.96
CA PHE A 27 -1.49 -4.91 1.78
C PHE A 27 -2.33 -4.20 2.83
N TYR A 28 -3.54 -4.70 3.06
CA TYR A 28 -4.43 -4.23 4.12
C TYR A 28 -4.56 -5.35 5.15
N VAL A 29 -3.97 -5.12 6.32
CA VAL A 29 -3.92 -6.09 7.40
C VAL A 29 -4.79 -5.59 8.54
N ARG A 30 -5.52 -6.48 9.20
CA ARG A 30 -6.32 -6.15 10.38
C ARG A 30 -5.69 -6.78 11.61
N CYS A 31 -5.44 -5.97 12.64
CA CYS A 31 -4.93 -6.49 13.91
C CYS A 31 -5.94 -7.46 14.53
N ALA A 32 -5.50 -8.68 14.87
CA ALA A 32 -6.35 -9.69 15.49
C ALA A 32 -6.78 -9.35 16.93
N ARG A 33 -6.04 -8.47 17.62
CA ARG A 33 -6.31 -8.07 19.00
C ARG A 33 -7.32 -6.92 19.09
N CYS A 34 -7.02 -5.77 18.49
CA CYS A 34 -7.82 -4.55 18.62
C CYS A 34 -8.64 -4.21 17.36
N GLY A 35 -8.42 -4.93 16.25
CA GLY A 35 -9.14 -4.70 15.01
C GLY A 35 -8.65 -3.52 14.18
N THR A 36 -7.62 -2.78 14.61
CA THR A 36 -7.04 -1.64 13.87
C THR A 36 -6.63 -2.07 12.45
N PRO A 37 -7.12 -1.37 11.40
CA PRO A 37 -6.66 -1.60 10.04
C PRO A 37 -5.29 -0.93 9.83
N VAL A 38 -4.38 -1.65 9.19
CA VAL A 38 -3.04 -1.17 8.86
C VAL A 38 -2.80 -1.35 7.37
N ARG A 39 -2.47 -0.25 6.69
CA ARG A 39 -2.04 -0.26 5.29
C ARG A 39 -0.52 -0.38 5.24
N VAL A 40 -0.02 -1.43 4.60
CA VAL A 40 1.40 -1.74 4.51
C VAL A 40 1.82 -1.70 3.06
N ARG A 41 2.88 -0.96 2.78
CA ARG A 41 3.53 -0.93 1.47
C ARG A 41 4.59 -2.03 1.40
N ALA A 42 4.59 -2.78 0.31
CA ALA A 42 5.68 -3.63 -0.14
C ALA A 42 6.24 -3.10 -1.47
N ASP A 43 7.56 -3.00 -1.58
CA ASP A 43 8.27 -2.73 -2.83
C ASP A 43 8.53 -4.05 -3.57
N LYS A 44 8.08 -4.14 -4.82
CA LYS A 44 8.22 -5.34 -5.67
C LYS A 44 9.66 -5.83 -5.82
N ARG A 45 10.65 -4.94 -5.68
CA ARG A 45 12.07 -5.25 -5.91
C ARG A 45 12.79 -5.71 -4.65
N TYR A 46 12.29 -5.34 -3.47
CA TYR A 46 13.04 -5.48 -2.22
C TYR A 46 12.30 -6.23 -1.12
N ASP A 47 10.97 -6.14 -1.06
CA ASP A 47 10.18 -6.79 -0.01
C ASP A 47 9.75 -8.23 -0.37
N LEU A 48 9.75 -8.57 -1.67
CA LEU A 48 9.35 -9.90 -2.16
C LEU A 48 10.56 -10.83 -2.25
N GLN A 49 10.46 -11.99 -1.61
CA GLN A 49 11.46 -13.05 -1.67
C GLN A 49 11.03 -14.09 -2.70
N ARG A 50 11.97 -14.58 -3.51
CA ARG A 50 11.67 -15.63 -4.48
C ARG A 50 11.44 -16.96 -3.77
N ASP A 51 10.33 -17.62 -4.09
CA ASP A 51 10.06 -18.98 -3.67
C ASP A 51 10.55 -19.95 -4.74
N TYR A 52 11.58 -20.74 -4.42
CA TYR A 52 12.18 -21.68 -5.35
C TYR A 52 11.40 -23.00 -5.46
N GLU A 53 10.50 -23.29 -4.52
CA GLU A 53 9.69 -24.52 -4.54
C GLU A 53 8.47 -24.35 -5.45
N THR A 54 7.76 -23.22 -5.31
CA THR A 54 6.57 -22.93 -6.12
C THR A 54 6.88 -22.13 -7.39
N GLY A 55 8.06 -21.50 -7.46
CA GLY A 55 8.44 -20.57 -8.52
C GLY A 55 7.82 -19.17 -8.37
N GLY A 56 7.08 -18.93 -7.28
CA GLY A 56 6.42 -17.66 -6.98
C GLY A 56 7.27 -16.68 -6.16
N TYR A 57 6.58 -15.79 -5.46
CA TYR A 57 7.16 -14.86 -4.50
C TYR A 57 6.45 -14.97 -3.16
N ILE A 58 7.22 -14.89 -2.08
CA ILE A 58 6.73 -14.83 -0.71
C ILE A 58 7.04 -13.45 -0.14
N PHE A 59 6.04 -12.82 0.47
CA PHE A 59 6.19 -11.60 1.25
C PHE A 59 6.19 -11.94 2.73
N ARG A 60 7.20 -11.49 3.49
CA ARG A 60 7.27 -11.65 4.96
C ARG A 60 7.57 -10.31 5.59
N LYS A 61 6.68 -9.83 6.47
CA LYS A 61 6.89 -8.53 7.13
C LYS A 61 6.36 -8.53 8.55
N GLU A 62 7.10 -7.84 9.41
CA GLU A 62 6.67 -7.51 10.76
C GLU A 62 6.07 -6.11 10.76
N ILE A 63 4.86 -5.98 11.29
CA ILE A 63 4.05 -4.78 11.21
C ILE A 63 3.63 -4.42 12.62
N MET A 64 3.94 -3.20 13.05
CA MET A 64 3.44 -2.66 14.30
C MET A 64 2.17 -1.84 14.02
N ASP A 65 1.08 -2.17 14.71
CA ASP A 65 -0.13 -1.33 14.65
C ASP A 65 0.04 -0.05 15.49
N GLY A 66 -0.76 0.98 15.19
CA GLY A 66 -0.77 2.24 15.95
C GLY A 66 -1.83 2.32 17.04
N GLY A 67 -2.56 1.24 17.31
CA GLY A 67 -3.69 1.23 18.25
C GLY A 67 -3.35 0.57 19.57
N CYS A 68 -3.00 -0.72 19.54
CA CYS A 68 -2.59 -1.48 20.72
C CYS A 68 -1.12 -1.87 20.72
N PHE A 69 -0.37 -1.40 19.70
CA PHE A 69 1.06 -1.63 19.50
C PHE A 69 1.42 -3.12 19.46
N GLN A 70 0.48 -3.94 19.01
CA GLN A 70 0.73 -5.36 18.84
C GLN A 70 1.58 -5.58 17.58
N LEU A 71 2.62 -6.41 17.71
CA LEU A 71 3.43 -6.86 16.58
C LEU A 71 2.66 -7.93 15.80
N ILE A 72 2.52 -7.71 14.49
CA ILE A 72 1.83 -8.59 13.55
C ILE A 72 2.88 -9.17 12.60
N HIS A 73 2.91 -10.50 12.46
CA HIS A 73 3.73 -11.18 11.47
C HIS A 73 2.83 -11.59 10.30
N ALA A 74 3.07 -11.01 9.13
CA ALA A 74 2.31 -11.30 7.92
C ALA A 74 3.17 -12.06 6.92
N THR A 75 2.63 -13.16 6.40
CA THR A 75 3.21 -13.95 5.30
C THR A 75 2.16 -14.16 4.22
N VAL A 76 2.52 -13.89 2.96
CA VAL A 76 1.68 -14.09 1.76
C VAL A 76 2.52 -14.76 0.69
#